data_AF-A0A513ZRX4-F1
#
_entry.id   AF-A0A513ZRX4-F1
#
_cell.length_a   1.000
_cell.length_b   1.000
_cell.length_c   1.000
_cell.angle_alpha   90.00
_cell.angle_beta   90.00
_cell.angle_gamma   90.00
#
_symmetry.space_group_name_H-M   'P 1'
#
loop_
_entity.id
_entity.type
_entity.pdbx_description
1 polymer ?
#
loop_
_entity_poly.entity_id
_entity_poly.type
_entity_poly.pdbx_seq_one_letter_code
_entity_poly.pdbx_strand_id
1 'polypeptide(L)'
;GAPGSFYGRLFPKESVHFMHSSYSLHWLSQVPGGLEDDLGTPINKGNIYIDNTSLPAVPESYLAQFQQDFSTFLKLRSNEIVSGGKMVITFLGSSKLDPLDGEMNSLYGLLAKALNSLVSEGV
;
A
#
# COMPACT_ATOMS: atom_id res chain seq x y z
N GLY A 1 -1.70 -13.26 20.98
CA GLY A 1 -1.62 -12.57 19.68
C GLY A 1 -0.75 -13.39 18.74
N ALA A 2 -0.93 -13.24 17.42
CA ALA A 2 -0.09 -13.88 16.41
C ALA A 2 0.88 -12.82 15.85
N PRO A 3 2.17 -12.83 16.25
CA PRO A 3 3.14 -11.87 15.76
C PRO A 3 3.51 -12.18 14.30
N GLY A 4 3.69 -11.13 13.49
CA GLY A 4 4.11 -11.26 12.10
C GLY A 4 3.32 -10.34 11.16
N SER A 5 3.86 -10.13 9.96
CA SER A 5 3.16 -9.42 8.90
C SER A 5 2.04 -10.28 8.33
N PHE A 6 0.90 -9.66 8.00
CA PHE A 6 -0.17 -10.33 7.25
C PHE A 6 0.20 -10.56 5.78
N TYR A 7 1.34 -10.07 5.30
CA TYR A 7 1.94 -10.53 4.03
C TYR A 7 2.80 -11.79 4.19
N GLY A 8 2.87 -12.36 5.39
CA GLY A 8 3.43 -13.69 5.68
C GLY A 8 2.36 -14.68 6.15
N ARG A 9 2.74 -15.95 6.26
CA ARG A 9 1.88 -16.99 6.85
C ARG A 9 1.79 -16.77 8.36
N LEU A 10 0.58 -16.76 8.90
CA LEU A 10 0.30 -16.53 10.33
C LEU A 10 -0.31 -17.76 10.99
N PHE A 11 -1.02 -18.61 10.23
CA PHE A 11 -1.75 -19.74 10.79
C PHE A 11 -1.42 -21.07 10.08
N PRO A 12 -1.64 -22.21 10.76
CA PRO A 12 -1.65 -23.51 10.12
C PRO A 12 -2.69 -23.59 8.98
N LYS A 13 -2.51 -24.57 8.10
CA LYS A 13 -3.42 -24.79 6.97
C LYS A 13 -4.81 -25.15 7.51
N GLU A 14 -5.88 -24.63 6.90
CA GLU A 14 -7.27 -24.97 7.25
C GLU A 14 -7.56 -24.89 8.75
N SER A 15 -7.14 -23.80 9.40
CA SER A 15 -7.32 -23.59 10.84
C SER A 15 -8.18 -22.38 11.20
N VAL A 16 -8.47 -21.51 10.21
CA VAL A 16 -9.23 -20.27 10.40
C VAL A 16 -10.63 -20.42 9.83
N HIS A 17 -11.66 -20.24 10.66
CA HIS A 17 -13.07 -20.30 10.21
C HIS A 17 -13.55 -18.96 9.63
N PHE A 18 -13.11 -17.88 10.26
CA PHE A 18 -13.51 -16.53 9.92
C PHE A 18 -12.31 -15.59 10.04
N MET A 19 -12.16 -14.70 9.08
CA MET A 19 -11.09 -13.72 9.05
C MET A 19 -11.65 -12.33 8.80
N HIS A 20 -11.09 -11.36 9.53
CA HIS A 20 -11.44 -9.97 9.41
C HIS A 20 -10.17 -9.13 9.27
N SER A 21 -10.17 -8.23 8.29
CA SER A 21 -9.13 -7.21 8.11
C SER A 21 -9.81 -5.88 7.86
N SER A 22 -9.43 -4.86 8.63
CA SER A 22 -9.99 -3.51 8.52
C SER A 22 -8.88 -2.48 8.57
N TYR A 23 -8.90 -1.55 7.62
CA TYR A 23 -7.93 -0.46 7.52
C TYR A 23 -6.45 -0.93 7.55
N SER A 24 -6.18 -2.13 7.03
CA SER A 24 -4.82 -2.70 7.04
C SER A 24 -4.24 -2.86 5.62
N LEU A 25 -5.03 -3.31 4.65
CA LEU A 25 -4.50 -3.72 3.33
C LEU A 25 -4.11 -2.56 2.40
N HIS A 26 -4.31 -1.31 2.81
CA HIS A 26 -3.76 -0.15 2.10
C HIS A 26 -2.31 0.15 2.49
N TRP A 27 -1.80 -0.48 3.56
CA TRP A 27 -0.38 -0.43 3.93
C TRP A 27 0.38 -1.48 3.15
N LEU A 28 1.26 -1.03 2.25
CA LEU A 28 2.12 -1.92 1.47
C LEU A 28 3.14 -2.62 2.37
N SER A 29 3.63 -3.78 1.92
CA SER A 29 4.66 -4.53 2.63
C SER A 29 6.01 -3.80 2.65
N GLN A 30 6.25 -2.93 1.67
CA GLN A 30 7.44 -2.13 1.49
C GLN A 30 7.17 -0.91 0.60
N VAL A 31 8.14 0.00 0.53
CA VAL A 31 8.15 1.06 -0.50
C VAL A 31 8.19 0.40 -1.88
N PRO A 32 7.37 0.83 -2.85
CA PRO A 32 7.36 0.27 -4.20
C PRO A 32 8.73 0.27 -4.86
N GLY A 33 9.08 -0.84 -5.52
CA GLY A 33 10.19 -0.86 -6.46
C GLY A 33 9.89 0.03 -7.68
N GLY A 34 10.93 0.57 -8.31
CA GLY A 34 10.79 1.44 -9.49
C GLY A 34 10.49 2.91 -9.18
N LEU A 35 10.67 3.34 -7.93
CA LEU A 35 10.64 4.76 -7.54
C LEU A 35 11.99 5.47 -7.73
N GLU A 36 12.91 4.83 -8.45
CA GLU A 36 14.21 5.35 -8.86
C GLU A 36 14.36 5.13 -10.38
N ASP A 37 15.06 6.05 -11.06
CA ASP A 37 15.43 5.89 -12.46
C ASP A 37 16.63 4.93 -12.62
N ASP A 38 17.07 4.68 -13.85
CA ASP A 38 18.18 3.78 -14.17
C ASP A 38 19.53 4.20 -13.52
N LEU A 39 19.62 5.45 -13.05
CA LEU A 39 20.79 6.00 -12.36
C LEU A 39 20.64 5.97 -10.83
N GLY A 40 19.55 5.41 -10.30
CA GLY A 40 19.24 5.40 -8.87
C GLY A 40 18.73 6.74 -8.35
N THR A 41 18.30 7.65 -9.23
CA THR A 41 17.76 8.94 -8.82
C THR A 41 16.28 8.81 -8.50
N PRO A 42 15.80 9.27 -7.32
CA PRO A 42 14.39 9.21 -6.99
C PRO A 42 13.53 9.95 -8.03
N ILE A 43 12.45 9.32 -8.49
CA ILE A 43 11.55 9.92 -9.49
C ILE A 43 10.38 10.70 -8.86
N ASN A 44 10.08 10.46 -7.58
CA ASN A 44 8.99 11.13 -6.86
C ASN A 44 9.47 12.31 -5.99
N LYS A 45 10.36 13.15 -6.52
CA LYS A 45 11.02 14.22 -5.76
C LYS A 45 10.01 15.23 -5.22
N GLY A 46 10.23 15.68 -3.98
CA GLY A 46 9.36 16.64 -3.30
C GLY A 46 8.04 16.05 -2.79
N ASN A 47 7.77 14.78 -3.05
CA ASN A 47 6.56 14.08 -2.63
C ASN A 47 6.91 12.86 -1.78
N ILE A 48 5.94 12.40 -1.00
CA ILE A 48 6.05 11.20 -0.14
C ILE A 48 5.05 10.10 -0.53
N TYR A 49 4.17 10.39 -1.49
CA TYR A 49 3.16 9.50 -2.04
C TYR A 49 2.83 9.96 -3.47
N ILE A 50 1.83 9.34 -4.12
CA ILE A 50 1.29 9.80 -5.41
C ILE A 50 0.70 11.20 -5.23
N ASP A 51 1.13 12.12 -6.09
CA ASP A 51 0.65 13.50 -6.17
C ASP A 51 0.39 13.88 -7.64
N ASN A 52 -0.31 14.98 -7.88
CA ASN A 52 -0.58 15.48 -9.23
C ASN A 52 0.69 15.87 -10.01
N THR A 53 1.82 16.06 -9.32
CA THR A 53 3.14 16.30 -9.92
C THR A 53 3.93 15.02 -10.20
N SER A 54 3.43 13.85 -9.78
CA SER A 54 4.13 12.58 -9.96
C SER A 54 4.18 12.16 -11.43
N LEU A 55 5.33 11.64 -11.86
CA LEU A 55 5.47 10.99 -13.16
C LEU A 55 4.60 9.71 -13.23
N PRO A 56 4.12 9.28 -14.41
CA PRO A 56 3.27 8.08 -14.55
C PRO A 56 3.86 6.80 -13.95
N ALA A 57 5.19 6.66 -13.96
CA ALA A 57 5.87 5.53 -13.35
C ALA A 57 5.62 5.40 -11.84
N VAL A 58 5.32 6.50 -11.13
CA VAL A 58 5.06 6.48 -9.68
C VAL A 58 3.76 5.73 -9.35
N PRO A 59 2.56 6.12 -9.84
CA PRO A 59 1.33 5.37 -9.57
C PRO A 59 1.40 3.94 -10.14
N GLU A 60 2.10 3.70 -11.24
CA GLU A 60 2.33 2.35 -11.78
C GLU A 60 3.11 1.47 -10.80
N SER A 61 4.21 1.98 -10.23
CA SER A 61 4.98 1.29 -9.18
C SER A 61 4.13 0.99 -7.95
N TYR A 62 3.35 1.96 -7.46
CA TYR A 62 2.45 1.76 -6.31
C TYR A 62 1.38 0.69 -6.60
N LEU A 63 0.78 0.71 -7.80
CA LEU A 63 -0.19 -0.27 -8.22
C LEU A 63 0.41 -1.68 -8.31
N ALA A 64 1.60 -1.80 -8.90
CA ALA A 64 2.31 -3.07 -9.01
C ALA A 64 2.62 -3.68 -7.63
N GLN A 65 3.11 -2.86 -6.70
CA GLN A 65 3.38 -3.28 -5.32
C GLN A 65 2.09 -3.71 -4.61
N PHE A 66 1.00 -2.93 -4.73
CA PHE A 66 -0.30 -3.29 -4.16
C PHE A 66 -0.84 -4.61 -4.70
N GLN A 67 -0.76 -4.83 -6.02
CA GLN A 67 -1.23 -6.07 -6.65
C GLN A 67 -0.45 -7.28 -6.16
N GLN A 68 0.88 -7.17 -6.05
CA GLN A 68 1.73 -8.23 -5.51
C GLN A 68 1.38 -8.54 -4.05
N ASP A 69 1.25 -7.50 -3.23
CA ASP A 69 0.96 -7.61 -1.80
C ASP A 69 -0.43 -8.20 -1.55
N PHE A 70 -1.45 -7.68 -2.24
CA PHE A 70 -2.84 -8.14 -2.10
C PHE A 70 -3.01 -9.58 -2.59
N SER A 71 -2.38 -9.94 -3.71
CA SER A 71 -2.36 -11.32 -4.21
C SER A 71 -1.69 -12.28 -3.21
N THR A 72 -0.55 -11.86 -2.65
CA THR A 72 0.17 -12.62 -1.62
C THR A 72 -0.69 -12.82 -0.37
N PHE A 73 -1.33 -11.76 0.12
CA PHE A 73 -2.29 -11.83 1.21
C PHE A 73 -3.38 -12.87 0.91
N LEU A 74 -4.11 -12.72 -0.20
CA LEU A 74 -5.21 -13.62 -0.56
C LEU A 74 -4.77 -15.09 -0.65
N LYS A 75 -3.63 -15.36 -1.29
CA LYS A 75 -3.05 -16.71 -1.42
C LYS A 75 -2.72 -17.33 -0.06
N LEU A 76 -2.17 -16.54 0.86
CA LEU A 76 -1.84 -17.03 2.20
C LEU A 76 -3.11 -17.29 3.01
N ARG A 77 -4.06 -16.34 2.99
CA ARG A 77 -5.31 -16.50 3.74
C ARG A 77 -6.17 -17.63 3.19
N SER A 78 -6.18 -17.86 1.88
CA SER A 78 -6.92 -18.99 1.29
C SER A 78 -6.39 -20.36 1.74
N ASN A 79 -5.11 -20.46 2.05
CA ASN A 79 -4.52 -21.69 2.60
C ASN A 79 -4.83 -21.88 4.09
N GLU A 80 -5.00 -20.77 4.82
CA GLU A 80 -5.24 -20.78 6.27
C GLU A 80 -6.73 -20.96 6.60
N ILE A 81 -7.62 -20.47 5.74
CA ILE A 81 -9.07 -20.55 5.91
C ILE A 81 -9.58 -21.95 5.55
N VAL A 82 -10.45 -22.51 6.41
CA VAL A 82 -11.12 -23.80 6.18
C VAL A 82 -12.04 -23.73 4.95
N SER A 83 -12.32 -24.90 4.35
CA SER A 83 -13.36 -24.97 3.31
C SER A 83 -14.70 -24.44 3.84
N GLY A 84 -15.31 -23.51 3.09
CA GLY A 84 -16.56 -22.83 3.49
C GLY A 84 -16.38 -21.65 4.46
N GLY A 85 -15.17 -21.43 4.99
CA GLY A 85 -14.84 -20.27 5.82
C GLY A 85 -15.02 -18.94 5.09
N LYS A 86 -15.07 -17.85 5.85
CA LYS A 86 -15.39 -16.51 5.30
C LYS A 86 -14.31 -15.49 5.65
N MET A 87 -14.17 -14.51 4.77
CA MET A 87 -13.31 -13.36 4.98
C MET A 87 -14.09 -12.08 4.72
N VAL A 88 -13.94 -11.11 5.63
CA VAL A 88 -14.44 -9.74 5.45
C VAL A 88 -13.24 -8.81 5.42
N ILE A 89 -13.16 -8.00 4.36
CA ILE A 89 -12.06 -7.09 4.12
C ILE A 89 -12.63 -5.68 3.97
N THR A 90 -12.05 -4.72 4.68
CA THR A 90 -12.30 -3.28 4.49
C THR A 90 -10.97 -2.53 4.48
N PHE A 91 -10.79 -1.62 3.53
CA PHE A 91 -9.63 -0.72 3.46
C PHE A 91 -9.99 0.53 2.67
N LEU A 92 -9.13 1.54 2.78
CA LEU A 92 -9.26 2.79 2.04
C LEU A 92 -8.99 2.54 0.55
N GLY A 93 -9.96 2.84 -0.29
CA GLY A 93 -9.83 2.86 -1.74
C GLY A 93 -10.12 4.25 -2.29
N SER A 94 -9.94 4.40 -3.60
CA SER A 94 -10.36 5.59 -4.34
C SER A 94 -11.57 5.26 -5.19
N SER A 95 -12.52 6.21 -5.25
CA SER A 95 -13.65 6.15 -6.20
C SER A 95 -13.31 6.75 -7.57
N LYS A 96 -12.15 7.43 -7.68
CA LYS A 96 -11.67 8.07 -8.90
C LYS A 96 -10.92 7.07 -9.77
N LEU A 97 -11.09 7.21 -11.09
CA LEU A 97 -10.36 6.43 -12.08
C LEU A 97 -8.93 6.94 -12.26
N ASP A 98 -8.72 8.25 -12.08
CA ASP A 98 -7.40 8.85 -12.15
C ASP A 98 -6.63 8.58 -10.85
N PRO A 99 -5.50 7.85 -10.89
CA PRO A 99 -4.69 7.59 -9.71
C PRO A 99 -4.08 8.86 -9.10
N LEU A 100 -4.05 9.98 -9.83
CA LEU A 100 -3.53 11.27 -9.35
C LEU A 100 -4.56 12.06 -8.53
N ASP A 101 -5.85 11.73 -8.60
CA ASP A 101 -6.96 12.44 -7.94
C ASP A 101 -7.57 11.65 -6.76
N GLY A 102 -6.80 10.78 -6.11
CA GLY A 102 -7.28 9.97 -4.98
C GLY A 102 -7.44 10.77 -3.68
N GLU A 103 -8.40 10.40 -2.82
CA GLU A 103 -8.63 11.06 -1.54
C GLU A 103 -7.40 10.97 -0.61
N MET A 104 -6.67 9.85 -0.64
CA MET A 104 -5.41 9.69 0.09
C MET A 104 -4.29 10.61 -0.43
N ASN A 105 -4.29 10.94 -1.73
CA ASN A 105 -3.29 11.82 -2.32
C ASN A 105 -3.37 13.21 -1.69
N SER A 106 -4.58 13.68 -1.37
CA SER A 106 -4.78 14.97 -0.71
C SER A 106 -4.14 15.00 0.69
N LEU A 107 -4.33 13.94 1.48
CA LEU A 107 -3.74 13.84 2.83
C LEU A 107 -2.21 13.83 2.76
N TYR A 108 -1.64 12.95 1.93
CA TYR A 108 -0.19 12.85 1.79
C TYR A 108 0.44 14.05 1.09
N GLY A 109 -0.27 14.72 0.18
CA GLY A 109 0.17 15.95 -0.45
C GLY A 109 0.26 17.11 0.54
N LEU A 110 -0.68 17.22 1.50
CA LEU A 110 -0.58 18.20 2.59
C LEU A 110 0.61 17.90 3.51
N LEU A 111 0.83 16.62 3.83
CA LEU A 111 1.98 16.20 4.64
C LEU A 111 3.31 16.47 3.91
N ALA A 112 3.39 16.20 2.60
CA ALA A 112 4.54 16.54 1.78
C ALA A 112 4.84 18.04 1.81
N LYS A 113 3.82 18.90 1.69
CA LYS A 113 3.98 20.36 1.79
C LYS A 113 4.54 20.78 3.15
N ALA A 114 4.03 20.21 4.24
CA ALA A 114 4.54 20.49 5.57
C ALA A 114 6.01 20.09 5.71
N LEU A 115 6.39 18.91 5.22
CA LEU A 115 7.79 18.45 5.21
C LEU A 115 8.69 19.35 4.36
N ASN A 116 8.25 19.76 3.17
CA ASN A 116 9.00 20.68 2.33
C ASN A 116 9.17 22.06 2.98
N SER A 117 8.21 22.53 3.78
CA SER A 117 8.35 23.77 4.57
C SER A 117 9.52 23.64 5.55
N LEU A 118 9.57 22.55 6.31
CA LEU A 118 10.66 22.28 7.26
C LEU A 118 12.02 22.23 6.55
N VAL A 119 12.10 21.57 5.38
CA VAL A 119 13.32 21.55 4.56
C VAL A 119 13.74 22.96 4.13
N SER A 120 12.78 23.83 3.76
CA SER A 120 13.07 25.21 3.38
C SER A 120 13.54 26.09 4.55
N GLU A 121 13.14 25.72 5.78
CA GLU A 121 13.58 26.33 7.03
C GLU A 121 14.93 25.78 7.52
N GLY A 122 15.47 24.74 6.87
CA GLY A 122 16.77 24.15 7.20
C GLY A 122 16.75 23.18 8.39
N VAL A 123 15.58 22.58 8.68
CA VAL A 123 15.39 21.53 9.71
C VAL A 123 15.66 20.15 9.15
#